data_AF-Q2LSV1-F1
#
_entry.id   AF-Q2LSV1-F1
#
_cell.length_a   1.000
_cell.length_b   1.000
_cell.length_c   1.000
_cell.angle_alpha   90.00
_cell.angle_beta   90.00
_cell.angle_gamma   90.00
#
_symmetry.space_group_name_H-M   'P 1'
#
loop_
_entity.id
_entity.type
_entity.pdbx_description
1 polymer ?
#
loop_
_entity_poly.entity_id
_entity_poly.type
_entity_poly.pdbx_seq_one_letter_code
_entity_poly.pdbx_strand_id
1 'polypeptide(L)'
;MKTRIQLIPLLCKPLVIFLVLFLPFFLTSCTSEKNAFQEKYFSQVRPFRGNAEAHYQLACHYQDRNRHREALEEFRKVIAINPGDVRAYNGIGISCDALKDFPRAYLAYEKALKLNPQAGYVYNNLGYSYVLQKRYNEAVLAFRKAAEQTGNEAMRGKIGNNLNMALALSEKPQMAAAIQQDAPASTRIAAVSVNSFDLDGHIRNHMIQRNPLADQPASRASASATIPSNSVNKADIAIEVANGNGVRHMARNVGEYLKKQGYNVVRLTNADSYNYSKGNVSYRPDGRQTAQEIAAIIPGEVDMKKLNDGNRKDVRVRVLVGKDLIPYKKVFTEDRG
;
A
#
# COMPACT_ATOMS: atom_id res chain seq x y z
N MET A 1 -47.38 29.58 55.98
CA MET A 1 -46.73 30.63 55.14
C MET A 1 -45.29 30.23 54.88
N LYS A 2 -44.95 30.01 53.60
CA LYS A 2 -43.63 30.05 52.93
C LYS A 2 -42.44 29.28 53.55
N THR A 3 -42.23 28.07 53.05
CA THR A 3 -40.94 27.37 53.01
C THR A 3 -40.06 27.99 51.91
N ARG A 4 -38.88 28.54 52.25
CA ARG A 4 -37.86 28.99 51.28
C ARG A 4 -36.83 27.88 51.10
N ILE A 5 -36.83 27.24 49.93
CA ILE A 5 -35.75 26.37 49.46
C ILE A 5 -34.75 27.27 48.72
N GLN A 6 -33.50 27.29 49.16
CA GLN A 6 -32.41 27.98 48.46
C GLN A 6 -31.93 27.14 47.27
N LEU A 7 -31.92 27.75 46.08
CA LEU A 7 -31.40 27.21 44.84
C LEU A 7 -29.89 27.53 44.75
N ILE A 8 -29.04 26.52 44.61
CA ILE A 8 -27.62 26.67 44.26
C ILE A 8 -27.52 26.64 42.72
N PRO A 9 -26.90 27.62 42.04
CA PRO A 9 -26.71 27.54 40.60
C PRO A 9 -25.46 26.72 40.26
N LEU A 10 -25.64 25.66 39.48
CA LEU A 10 -24.54 24.97 38.79
C LEU A 10 -23.99 25.89 37.68
N LEU A 11 -22.73 26.33 37.83
CA LEU A 11 -22.00 27.05 36.79
C LEU A 11 -21.69 26.14 35.59
N CYS A 12 -22.20 26.54 34.41
CA CYS A 12 -21.75 26.10 33.09
C CYS A 12 -20.30 26.55 32.82
N LYS A 13 -19.41 25.63 32.42
CA LYS A 13 -18.07 25.94 31.89
C LYS A 13 -18.11 26.01 30.35
N PRO A 14 -17.58 27.07 29.70
CA PRO A 14 -17.62 27.24 28.23
C PRO A 14 -16.44 26.58 27.50
N LEU A 15 -15.84 25.51 28.05
CA LEU A 15 -14.58 24.97 27.53
C LEU A 15 -14.75 23.87 26.45
N VAL A 16 -15.96 23.37 26.23
CA VAL A 16 -16.17 22.18 25.37
C VAL A 16 -16.48 22.55 23.90
N ILE A 17 -16.91 23.78 23.63
CA ILE A 17 -17.33 24.19 22.27
C ILE A 17 -16.15 24.59 21.36
N PHE A 18 -14.98 24.92 21.93
CA PHE A 18 -13.81 25.34 21.13
C PHE A 18 -13.03 24.18 20.48
N LEU A 19 -13.23 22.94 20.93
CA LEU A 19 -12.44 21.79 20.47
C LEU A 19 -12.97 21.16 19.16
N VAL A 20 -14.23 21.40 18.80
CA VAL A 20 -14.88 20.70 17.66
C VAL A 20 -14.70 21.43 16.32
N LEU A 21 -14.34 22.72 16.33
CA LEU A 21 -14.23 23.52 15.09
C LEU A 21 -12.82 23.57 14.46
N PHE A 22 -11.76 23.12 15.17
CA PHE A 22 -10.38 23.17 14.67
C PHE A 22 -9.78 21.82 14.22
N LEU A 23 -10.48 20.71 14.49
CA LEU A 23 -10.07 19.37 14.05
C LEU A 23 -10.04 19.14 12.52
N PRO A 24 -10.88 19.79 11.67
CA PRO A 24 -10.76 19.59 10.24
C PRO A 24 -9.58 20.37 9.61
N PHE A 25 -9.00 21.37 10.30
CA PHE A 25 -7.93 22.22 9.75
C PHE A 25 -6.53 21.58 9.86
N PHE A 26 -6.28 20.78 10.92
CA PHE A 26 -5.00 20.11 11.14
C PHE A 26 -4.80 18.88 10.24
N LEU A 27 -5.86 18.15 9.91
CA LEU A 27 -5.79 16.98 9.01
C LEU A 27 -5.60 17.39 7.54
N THR A 28 -6.13 18.54 7.11
CA THR A 28 -5.85 19.11 5.78
C THR A 28 -4.43 19.69 5.68
N SER A 29 -3.90 20.26 6.77
CA SER A 29 -2.55 20.84 6.77
C SER A 29 -1.43 19.80 6.66
N CYS A 30 -1.58 18.63 7.32
CA CYS A 30 -0.58 17.56 7.28
C CYS A 30 -0.52 16.83 5.92
N THR A 31 -1.64 16.76 5.19
CA THR A 31 -1.67 16.23 3.82
C THR A 31 -1.15 17.25 2.79
N SER A 32 -1.38 18.54 3.02
CA SER A 32 -0.85 19.65 2.20
C SER A 32 0.69 19.67 2.15
N GLU A 33 1.38 19.56 3.30
CA GLU A 33 2.85 19.64 3.33
C GLU A 33 3.55 18.41 2.69
N LYS A 34 3.02 17.19 2.88
CA LYS A 34 3.56 15.98 2.23
C LYS A 34 3.41 16.04 0.72
N ASN A 35 2.27 16.55 0.25
CA ASN A 35 2.01 16.77 -1.18
C ASN A 35 2.93 17.85 -1.75
N ALA A 36 3.20 18.93 -1.01
CA ALA A 36 4.10 20.00 -1.42
C ALA A 36 5.57 19.54 -1.51
N PHE A 37 6.05 18.71 -0.59
CA PHE A 37 7.40 18.14 -0.66
C PHE A 37 7.56 17.17 -1.85
N GLN A 38 6.56 16.32 -2.09
CA GLN A 38 6.57 15.42 -3.24
C GLN A 38 6.47 16.20 -4.56
N GLU A 39 5.63 17.23 -4.65
CA GLU A 39 5.59 18.12 -5.81
C GLU A 39 6.93 18.81 -6.05
N LYS A 40 7.58 19.31 -4.99
CA LYS A 40 8.91 19.93 -5.09
C LYS A 40 9.97 18.93 -5.56
N TYR A 41 9.90 17.68 -5.12
CA TYR A 41 10.82 16.62 -5.54
C TYR A 41 10.63 16.23 -7.01
N PHE A 42 9.40 15.92 -7.42
CA PHE A 42 9.10 15.45 -8.78
C PHE A 42 9.09 16.58 -9.84
N SER A 43 8.89 17.84 -9.45
CA SER A 43 9.04 19.00 -10.35
C SER A 43 10.50 19.36 -10.64
N GLN A 44 11.42 19.03 -9.72
CA GLN A 44 12.84 19.40 -9.83
C GLN A 44 13.72 18.25 -10.36
N VAL A 45 13.31 17.00 -10.14
CA VAL A 45 14.05 15.82 -10.58
C VAL A 45 13.61 15.43 -11.99
N ARG A 46 14.46 15.72 -12.99
CA ARG A 46 14.34 15.06 -14.30
C ARG A 46 14.90 13.64 -14.17
N PRO A 47 14.10 12.58 -14.43
CA PRO A 47 14.62 11.22 -14.41
C PRO A 47 15.80 11.09 -15.38
N PHE A 48 16.86 10.42 -14.96
CA PHE A 48 18.00 10.13 -15.82
C PHE A 48 17.55 9.29 -17.04
N ARG A 49 17.99 9.66 -18.25
CA ARG A 49 17.67 8.91 -19.49
C ARG A 49 18.13 7.45 -19.32
N GLY A 50 17.19 6.51 -19.27
CA GLY A 50 17.48 5.08 -19.11
C GLY A 50 17.11 4.46 -17.76
N ASN A 51 16.58 5.23 -16.81
CA ASN A 51 16.07 4.67 -15.55
C ASN A 51 14.55 4.44 -15.62
N ALA A 52 14.15 3.23 -16.01
CA ALA A 52 12.74 2.82 -16.11
C ALA A 52 11.98 2.98 -14.79
N GLU A 53 12.60 2.64 -13.66
CA GLU A 53 11.95 2.72 -12.35
C GLU A 53 11.67 4.17 -11.95
N ALA A 54 12.59 5.10 -12.21
CA ALA A 54 12.37 6.52 -11.93
C ALA A 54 11.21 7.09 -12.75
N HIS A 55 11.11 6.72 -14.03
CA HIS A 55 9.97 7.09 -14.87
C HIS A 55 8.66 6.46 -14.37
N TYR A 56 8.69 5.22 -13.91
CA TYR A 56 7.52 4.54 -13.35
C TYR A 56 7.02 5.25 -12.08
N GLN A 57 7.92 5.60 -11.15
CA GLN A 57 7.56 6.32 -9.93
C GLN A 57 6.99 7.71 -10.22
N LEU A 58 7.56 8.44 -11.19
CA LEU A 58 7.04 9.73 -11.63
C LEU A 58 5.66 9.59 -12.30
N ALA A 59 5.46 8.54 -13.10
CA ALA A 59 4.17 8.24 -13.70
C ALA A 59 3.09 7.97 -12.64
N CYS A 60 3.41 7.16 -11.62
CA CYS A 60 2.53 6.92 -10.48
C CYS A 60 2.23 8.22 -9.72
N HIS A 61 3.22 9.09 -9.50
CA HIS A 61 3.00 10.40 -8.89
C HIS A 61 2.03 11.26 -9.69
N TYR A 62 2.14 11.27 -11.02
CA TYR A 62 1.16 11.96 -11.87
C TYR A 62 -0.23 11.34 -11.78
N GLN A 63 -0.37 10.01 -11.72
CA GLN A 63 -1.66 9.36 -11.51
C GLN A 63 -2.30 9.77 -10.17
N ASP A 64 -1.52 9.80 -9.09
CA ASP A 64 -2.00 10.19 -7.76
C ASP A 64 -2.53 11.64 -7.72
N ARG A 65 -2.08 12.49 -8.66
CA ARG A 65 -2.54 13.87 -8.83
C ARG A 65 -3.59 14.03 -9.94
N ASN A 66 -4.16 12.93 -10.45
CA ASN A 66 -5.09 12.88 -11.58
C ASN A 66 -4.54 13.46 -12.90
N ARG A 67 -3.21 13.58 -13.02
CA ARG A 67 -2.48 14.09 -14.19
C ARG A 67 -2.20 12.96 -15.18
N HIS A 68 -3.27 12.34 -15.68
CA HIS A 68 -3.18 11.09 -16.45
C HIS A 68 -2.48 11.22 -17.80
N ARG A 69 -2.48 12.40 -18.43
CA ARG A 69 -1.76 12.62 -19.69
C ARG A 69 -0.25 12.60 -19.47
N GLU A 70 0.23 13.29 -18.43
CA GLU A 70 1.64 13.26 -18.05
C GLU A 70 2.06 11.87 -17.56
N ALA A 71 1.20 11.17 -16.81
CA ALA A 71 1.45 9.78 -16.42
C ALA A 71 1.68 8.87 -17.64
N LEU A 72 0.87 9.00 -18.69
CA LEU A 72 1.04 8.23 -19.93
C LEU A 72 2.37 8.53 -20.63
N GLU A 73 2.83 9.78 -20.65
CA GLU A 73 4.14 10.12 -21.22
C GLU A 73 5.28 9.45 -20.47
N GLU A 74 5.21 9.41 -19.14
CA GLU A 74 6.23 8.76 -18.33
C GLU A 74 6.18 7.23 -18.45
N PHE A 75 4.98 6.62 -18.42
CA PHE A 75 4.84 5.18 -18.67
C PHE A 75 5.34 4.76 -20.06
N ARG A 76 5.16 5.60 -21.09
CA ARG A 76 5.75 5.35 -22.43
C ARG A 76 7.28 5.26 -22.38
N LYS A 77 7.93 6.08 -21.56
CA LYS A 77 9.38 6.00 -21.34
C LYS A 77 9.76 4.72 -20.61
N VAL A 78 8.95 4.29 -19.62
CA VAL A 78 9.17 3.00 -18.93
C VAL A 78 9.16 1.85 -19.93
N ILE A 79 8.13 1.74 -20.78
CA ILE A 79 8.02 0.64 -21.75
C ILE A 79 9.04 0.75 -22.90
N ALA A 80 9.53 1.95 -23.21
CA ALA A 80 10.62 2.12 -24.16
C ALA A 80 11.96 1.60 -23.61
N ILE A 81 12.18 1.70 -22.30
CA ILE A 81 13.38 1.20 -21.62
C ILE A 81 13.23 -0.29 -21.26
N ASN A 82 12.06 -0.70 -20.78
CA ASN A 82 11.71 -2.07 -20.40
C ASN A 82 10.35 -2.47 -21.02
N PRO A 83 10.34 -3.03 -22.24
CA PRO A 83 9.11 -3.44 -22.92
C PRO A 83 8.32 -4.56 -22.23
N GLY A 84 8.89 -5.22 -21.22
CA GLY A 84 8.28 -6.29 -20.44
C GLY A 84 7.68 -5.86 -19.10
N ASP A 85 7.67 -4.55 -18.77
CA ASP A 85 7.16 -4.09 -17.48
C ASP A 85 5.62 -4.18 -17.41
N VAL A 86 5.12 -5.26 -16.81
CA VAL A 86 3.69 -5.52 -16.56
C VAL A 86 3.03 -4.36 -15.79
N ARG A 87 3.74 -3.76 -14.84
CA ARG A 87 3.21 -2.69 -13.99
C ARG A 87 2.97 -1.43 -14.82
N ALA A 88 3.89 -1.11 -15.73
CA ALA A 88 3.77 0.03 -16.62
C ALA A 88 2.56 -0.10 -17.55
N TYR A 89 2.35 -1.27 -18.16
CA TYR A 89 1.14 -1.51 -18.97
C TYR A 89 -0.15 -1.43 -18.14
N ASN A 90 -0.16 -1.95 -16.91
CA ASN A 90 -1.29 -1.76 -16.00
C ASN A 90 -1.54 -0.27 -15.68
N GLY A 91 -0.48 0.51 -15.43
CA GLY A 91 -0.57 1.96 -15.20
C GLY A 91 -1.08 2.74 -16.41
N ILE A 92 -0.69 2.34 -17.63
CA ILE A 92 -1.26 2.86 -18.89
C ILE A 92 -2.76 2.56 -18.94
N GLY A 93 -3.16 1.32 -18.61
CA GLY A 93 -4.56 0.91 -18.54
C GLY A 93 -5.39 1.82 -17.64
N ILE A 94 -4.94 2.02 -16.40
CA ILE A 94 -5.61 2.88 -15.42
C ILE A 94 -5.71 4.33 -15.91
N SER A 95 -4.63 4.87 -16.49
CA SER A 95 -4.62 6.24 -17.01
C SER A 95 -5.55 6.42 -18.20
N CYS A 96 -5.64 5.43 -19.08
CA CYS A 96 -6.58 5.43 -20.20
C CYS A 96 -8.03 5.34 -19.72
N ASP A 97 -8.34 4.48 -18.73
CA ASP A 97 -9.68 4.40 -18.11
C ASP A 97 -10.11 5.75 -17.52
N ALA A 98 -9.22 6.41 -16.79
CA ALA A 98 -9.49 7.73 -16.20
C ALA A 98 -9.73 8.82 -17.26
N LEU A 99 -9.09 8.68 -18.43
CA LEU A 99 -9.31 9.52 -19.61
C LEU A 99 -10.49 9.05 -20.48
N LYS A 100 -11.24 8.02 -20.05
CA LYS A 100 -12.34 7.36 -20.78
C LYS A 100 -11.95 6.77 -22.13
N ASP A 101 -10.67 6.45 -22.32
CA ASP A 101 -10.17 5.72 -23.48
C ASP A 101 -10.12 4.22 -23.22
N PHE A 102 -11.31 3.63 -23.16
CA PHE A 102 -11.47 2.21 -22.86
C PHE A 102 -10.81 1.27 -23.88
N PRO A 103 -10.80 1.55 -25.20
CA PRO A 103 -10.09 0.70 -26.15
C PRO A 103 -8.58 0.62 -25.87
N ARG A 104 -7.92 1.77 -25.62
CA ARG A 104 -6.49 1.75 -25.27
C ARG A 104 -6.24 1.17 -23.89
N ALA A 105 -7.15 1.36 -22.95
CA ALA A 105 -7.06 0.73 -21.62
C ALA A 105 -7.07 -0.79 -21.74
N TYR A 106 -8.02 -1.35 -22.50
CA TYR A 106 -8.13 -2.78 -22.75
C TYR A 106 -6.86 -3.36 -23.37
N LEU A 107 -6.32 -2.73 -24.43
CA LEU A 107 -5.08 -3.18 -25.06
C LEU A 107 -3.89 -3.19 -24.10
N ALA A 108 -3.81 -2.21 -23.20
CA ALA A 108 -2.76 -2.15 -22.20
C ALA A 108 -2.89 -3.26 -21.15
N TYR A 109 -4.10 -3.49 -20.62
CA TYR A 109 -4.36 -4.61 -19.70
C TYR A 109 -4.13 -5.97 -20.37
N GLU A 110 -4.57 -6.13 -21.62
CA GLU A 110 -4.35 -7.36 -22.38
C GLU A 110 -2.84 -7.63 -22.57
N LYS A 111 -2.06 -6.59 -22.91
CA LYS A 111 -0.60 -6.71 -23.02
C LYS A 111 0.04 -7.08 -21.69
N ALA A 112 -0.38 -6.47 -20.59
CA ALA A 112 0.09 -6.80 -19.24
C ALA A 112 -0.19 -8.27 -18.89
N LEU A 113 -1.40 -8.77 -19.18
CA LEU A 113 -1.82 -10.14 -18.92
C LEU A 113 -1.14 -11.15 -19.86
N LYS A 114 -0.82 -10.78 -21.11
CA LYS A 114 0.01 -11.60 -22.00
C LYS A 114 1.43 -11.76 -21.46
N LEU A 115 1.99 -10.72 -20.85
CA LEU A 115 3.31 -10.76 -20.23
C LEU A 115 3.31 -11.53 -18.90
N ASN A 116 2.25 -11.40 -18.10
CA ASN A 116 2.07 -12.17 -16.87
C ASN A 116 0.60 -12.56 -16.66
N PRO A 117 0.22 -13.80 -17.04
CA PRO A 117 -1.15 -14.29 -16.88
C PRO A 117 -1.62 -14.47 -15.44
N GLN A 118 -0.71 -14.47 -14.46
CA GLN A 118 -1.00 -14.62 -13.03
C GLN A 118 -1.09 -13.27 -12.29
N ALA A 119 -1.07 -12.16 -13.04
CA ALA A 119 -1.14 -10.82 -12.46
C ALA A 119 -2.56 -10.48 -11.97
N GLY A 120 -2.95 -11.01 -10.79
CA GLY A 120 -4.30 -10.85 -10.22
C GLY A 120 -4.78 -9.40 -10.10
N TYR A 121 -3.88 -8.47 -9.80
CA TYR A 121 -4.19 -7.04 -9.78
C TYR A 121 -4.60 -6.46 -11.13
N VAL A 122 -4.05 -6.98 -12.23
CA VAL A 122 -4.36 -6.52 -13.57
C VAL A 122 -5.78 -6.97 -13.93
N TYR A 123 -6.14 -8.21 -13.58
CA TYR A 123 -7.53 -8.66 -13.69
C TYR A 123 -8.49 -7.83 -12.83
N ASN A 124 -8.09 -7.45 -11.62
CA ASN A 124 -8.91 -6.57 -10.77
C ASN A 124 -9.13 -5.20 -11.44
N ASN A 125 -8.09 -4.58 -11.99
CA ASN A 125 -8.22 -3.28 -12.65
C ASN A 125 -9.01 -3.38 -13.97
N LEU A 126 -8.84 -4.47 -14.73
CA LEU A 126 -9.66 -4.77 -15.89
C LEU A 126 -11.14 -4.94 -15.50
N GLY A 127 -11.42 -5.60 -14.37
CA GLY A 127 -12.78 -5.69 -13.81
C GLY A 127 -13.37 -4.31 -13.55
N TYR A 128 -12.61 -3.40 -12.94
CA TYR A 128 -13.03 -2.02 -12.76
C TYR A 128 -13.24 -1.26 -14.08
N SER A 129 -12.38 -1.46 -15.07
CA SER A 129 -12.55 -0.89 -16.42
C SER A 129 -13.89 -1.31 -17.04
N TYR A 130 -14.28 -2.58 -16.86
CA TYR A 130 -15.60 -3.05 -17.30
C TYR A 130 -16.75 -2.44 -16.49
N VAL A 131 -16.60 -2.24 -15.18
CA VAL A 131 -17.61 -1.53 -14.36
C VAL A 131 -17.82 -0.10 -14.88
N LEU A 132 -16.75 0.64 -15.20
CA LEU A 132 -16.86 1.99 -15.78
C LEU A 132 -17.63 2.00 -17.11
N GLN A 133 -17.52 0.92 -17.89
CA GLN A 133 -18.24 0.73 -19.14
C GLN A 133 -19.65 0.15 -18.94
N LYS A 134 -20.09 -0.07 -17.69
CA LYS A 134 -21.34 -0.77 -17.32
C LYS A 134 -21.45 -2.21 -17.86
N ARG A 135 -20.30 -2.82 -18.14
CA ARG A 135 -20.16 -4.20 -18.63
C ARG A 135 -20.00 -5.17 -17.45
N TYR A 136 -21.06 -5.28 -16.65
CA TYR A 136 -20.97 -5.90 -15.33
C TYR A 136 -20.70 -7.41 -15.38
N ASN A 137 -21.18 -8.12 -16.40
CA ASN A 137 -20.92 -9.55 -16.56
C ASN A 137 -19.42 -9.82 -16.82
N GLU A 138 -18.79 -9.03 -17.68
CA GLU A 138 -17.35 -9.13 -17.92
C GLU A 138 -16.53 -8.70 -16.69
N ALA A 139 -17.01 -7.72 -15.94
CA ALA A 139 -16.40 -7.34 -14.66
C ALA A 139 -16.40 -8.50 -13.66
N VAL A 140 -17.52 -9.21 -13.52
CA VAL A 140 -17.63 -10.41 -12.65
C VAL A 140 -16.60 -11.47 -13.04
N LEU A 141 -16.46 -11.77 -14.33
CA LEU A 141 -15.46 -12.73 -14.82
C LEU A 141 -14.03 -12.29 -14.50
N ALA A 142 -13.72 -11.01 -14.71
CA ALA A 142 -12.41 -10.46 -14.43
C ALA A 142 -12.08 -10.48 -12.91
N PHE A 143 -13.03 -10.10 -12.04
CA PHE A 143 -12.81 -10.16 -10.60
C PHE A 143 -12.69 -11.59 -10.07
N ARG A 144 -13.42 -12.56 -10.65
CA ARG A 144 -13.25 -13.98 -10.30
C ARG A 144 -11.84 -14.47 -10.63
N LYS A 145 -11.36 -14.18 -11.85
CA LYS A 145 -9.96 -14.48 -12.21
C LYS A 145 -8.98 -13.78 -11.27
N ALA A 146 -9.22 -12.53 -10.91
CA ALA A 146 -8.38 -11.81 -9.97
C ALA A 146 -8.27 -12.52 -8.61
N ALA A 147 -9.39 -13.07 -8.11
CA ALA A 147 -9.46 -13.80 -6.84
C ALA A 147 -8.73 -15.16 -6.90
N GLU A 148 -8.79 -15.84 -8.05
CA GLU A 148 -8.08 -17.10 -8.30
C GLU A 148 -6.57 -16.91 -8.31
N GLN A 149 -6.09 -15.80 -8.88
CA GLN A 149 -4.66 -15.53 -9.03
C GLN A 149 -4.02 -14.87 -7.80
N THR A 150 -4.80 -14.49 -6.78
CA THR A 150 -4.24 -13.84 -5.58
C THR A 150 -3.95 -14.83 -4.44
N GLY A 151 -2.68 -14.87 -4.02
CA GLY A 151 -2.22 -15.54 -2.81
C GLY A 151 -2.36 -14.69 -1.54
N ASN A 152 -2.71 -13.40 -1.67
CA ASN A 152 -2.82 -12.46 -0.57
C ASN A 152 -4.25 -12.44 -0.01
N GLU A 153 -4.40 -12.75 1.27
CA GLU A 153 -5.70 -12.77 1.95
C GLU A 153 -6.36 -11.39 2.04
N ALA A 154 -5.60 -10.34 2.33
CA ALA A 154 -6.11 -8.97 2.36
C ALA A 154 -6.56 -8.48 0.98
N MET A 155 -5.81 -8.84 -0.08
CA MET A 155 -6.23 -8.56 -1.46
C MET A 155 -7.49 -9.33 -1.83
N ARG A 156 -7.61 -10.59 -1.41
CA ARG A 156 -8.79 -11.41 -1.66
C ARG A 156 -10.06 -10.77 -1.09
N GLY A 157 -9.99 -10.18 0.11
CA GLY A 157 -11.10 -9.43 0.69
C GLY A 157 -11.53 -8.24 -0.18
N LYS A 158 -10.58 -7.44 -0.67
CA LYS A 158 -10.87 -6.30 -1.56
C LYS A 158 -11.48 -6.75 -2.89
N ILE A 159 -10.91 -7.79 -3.51
CA ILE A 159 -11.43 -8.35 -4.76
C ILE A 159 -12.84 -8.93 -4.55
N GLY A 160 -13.09 -9.59 -3.41
CA GLY A 160 -14.41 -10.10 -3.05
C GLY A 160 -15.46 -9.00 -2.97
N ASN A 161 -15.12 -7.85 -2.38
CA ASN A 161 -16.03 -6.68 -2.35
C ASN A 161 -16.33 -6.17 -3.77
N ASN A 162 -15.31 -6.09 -4.64
CA ASN A 162 -15.47 -5.66 -6.03
C ASN A 162 -16.34 -6.64 -6.83
N LEU A 163 -16.15 -7.94 -6.61
CA LEU A 163 -16.95 -9.01 -7.21
C LEU A 163 -18.41 -8.91 -6.78
N ASN A 164 -18.68 -8.76 -5.48
CA ASN A 164 -20.03 -8.63 -4.96
C ASN A 164 -20.73 -7.36 -5.50
N MET A 165 -19.99 -6.26 -5.59
CA MET A 165 -20.50 -5.04 -6.24
C MET A 165 -20.87 -5.29 -7.70
N ALA A 166 -19.99 -5.94 -8.47
CA ALA A 166 -20.25 -6.25 -9.88
C ALA A 166 -21.43 -7.20 -10.07
N LEU A 167 -21.59 -8.21 -9.20
CA LEU A 167 -22.74 -9.12 -9.19
C LEU A 167 -24.04 -8.34 -8.95
N ALA A 168 -24.10 -7.52 -7.90
CA ALA A 168 -25.29 -6.71 -7.60
C ALA A 168 -25.62 -5.73 -8.75
N LEU A 169 -24.61 -5.15 -9.39
CA LEU A 169 -24.80 -4.27 -10.56
C LEU A 169 -25.24 -5.04 -11.81
N SER A 170 -24.86 -6.32 -11.96
CA SER A 170 -25.30 -7.17 -13.07
C SER A 170 -26.77 -7.60 -12.97
N GLU A 171 -27.28 -7.71 -11.74
CA GLU A 171 -28.67 -8.08 -11.45
C GLU A 171 -29.64 -6.90 -11.59
N LYS A 172 -29.23 -5.67 -11.26
CA LYS A 172 -30.08 -4.46 -11.34
C LYS A 172 -30.75 -4.22 -12.71
N PRO A 173 -30.05 -4.34 -13.85
CA PRO A 173 -30.66 -4.22 -15.17
C PRO A 173 -31.70 -5.31 -15.44
N GLN A 174 -31.45 -6.53 -14.97
CA GLN A 174 -32.36 -7.66 -15.13
C GLN A 174 -33.62 -7.49 -14.29
N MET A 175 -33.47 -7.02 -13.04
CA MET A 175 -34.60 -6.69 -12.16
C MET A 175 -35.42 -5.51 -12.69
N ALA A 176 -34.78 -4.44 -13.20
CA ALA A 176 -35.50 -3.32 -13.80
C ALA A 176 -36.27 -3.73 -15.07
N ALA A 177 -35.69 -4.62 -15.89
CA ALA A 177 -36.35 -5.17 -17.07
C ALA A 177 -37.51 -6.11 -16.70
N ALA A 178 -37.34 -6.98 -15.69
CA ALA A 178 -38.39 -7.87 -15.20
C ALA A 178 -39.58 -7.09 -14.59
N ILE A 179 -39.30 -6.04 -13.81
CA ILE A 179 -40.33 -5.15 -13.24
C ILE A 179 -41.10 -4.40 -14.36
N GLN A 180 -40.46 -4.08 -15.47
CA GLN A 180 -41.13 -3.45 -16.62
C GLN A 180 -41.98 -4.42 -17.45
N GLN A 181 -41.66 -5.72 -17.42
CA GLN A 181 -42.39 -6.75 -18.18
C GLN A 181 -43.60 -7.31 -17.41
N ASP A 182 -43.56 -7.34 -16.07
CA ASP A 182 -44.60 -7.96 -15.24
C ASP A 182 -45.56 -6.97 -14.53
N ALA A 183 -45.39 -5.66 -14.68
CA ALA A 183 -46.25 -4.68 -13.99
C ALA A 183 -47.51 -4.28 -14.81
N PRO A 184 -48.73 -4.43 -14.25
CA PRO A 184 -49.92 -3.84 -14.87
C PRO A 184 -49.82 -2.30 -14.89
N ALA A 185 -50.39 -1.67 -15.92
CA ALA A 185 -50.27 -0.24 -16.24
C ALA A 185 -50.61 0.73 -15.08
N SER A 186 -51.32 0.26 -14.05
CA SER A 186 -51.72 1.03 -12.88
C SER A 186 -50.63 1.19 -11.80
N THR A 187 -49.51 0.46 -11.88
CA THR A 187 -48.48 0.46 -10.82
C THR A 187 -47.23 1.27 -11.16
N ARG A 188 -47.28 2.16 -12.16
CA ARG A 188 -46.19 3.11 -12.46
C ARG A 188 -46.10 4.19 -11.38
N ILE A 189 -45.68 3.80 -10.16
CA ILE A 189 -45.35 4.74 -9.10
C ILE A 189 -43.99 5.36 -9.40
N ALA A 190 -43.97 6.68 -9.29
CA ALA A 190 -42.85 7.57 -9.53
C ALA A 190 -41.53 6.99 -8.99
N ALA A 191 -40.52 7.01 -9.86
CA ALA A 191 -39.14 6.70 -9.56
C ALA A 191 -38.76 7.25 -8.18
N VAL A 192 -38.62 6.34 -7.21
CA VAL A 192 -37.99 6.66 -5.94
C VAL A 192 -36.60 7.16 -6.28
N SER A 193 -36.37 8.45 -5.99
CA SER A 193 -35.09 9.11 -6.07
C SER A 193 -34.11 8.40 -5.14
N VAL A 194 -33.48 7.34 -5.63
CA VAL A 194 -32.32 6.74 -4.96
C VAL A 194 -31.17 7.70 -5.24
N ASN A 195 -30.94 8.59 -4.28
CA ASN A 195 -29.87 9.57 -4.29
C ASN A 195 -28.55 8.92 -4.73
N SER A 196 -28.07 9.37 -5.90
CA SER A 196 -26.69 9.42 -6.36
C SER A 196 -25.66 8.66 -5.52
N PHE A 197 -25.58 7.33 -5.68
CA PHE A 197 -24.31 6.66 -5.43
C PHE A 197 -23.38 7.15 -6.53
N ASP A 198 -22.50 8.10 -6.22
CA ASP A 198 -21.47 8.60 -7.15
C ASP A 198 -20.45 7.48 -7.41
N LEU A 199 -20.89 6.51 -8.21
CA LEU A 199 -20.11 5.36 -8.62
C LEU A 199 -18.85 5.83 -9.37
N ASP A 200 -18.97 6.92 -10.13
CA ASP A 200 -17.85 7.54 -10.84
C ASP A 200 -16.81 8.13 -9.88
N GLY A 201 -17.21 8.74 -8.77
CA GLY A 201 -16.32 9.22 -7.70
C GLY A 201 -15.70 8.09 -6.88
N HIS A 202 -16.48 7.08 -6.52
CA HIS A 202 -16.02 5.91 -5.77
C HIS A 202 -15.00 5.09 -6.58
N ILE A 203 -15.27 4.86 -7.87
CA ILE A 203 -14.35 4.13 -8.76
C ILE A 203 -13.08 4.93 -9.02
N ARG A 204 -13.16 6.25 -9.24
CA ARG A 204 -11.96 7.11 -9.40
C ARG A 204 -11.03 7.02 -8.18
N ASN A 205 -11.59 7.07 -6.97
CA ASN A 205 -10.80 6.94 -5.74
C ASN A 205 -10.23 5.53 -5.54
N HIS A 206 -10.89 4.48 -6.06
CA HIS A 206 -10.42 3.10 -5.99
C HIS A 206 -9.39 2.74 -7.06
N MET A 207 -9.44 3.35 -8.25
CA MET A 207 -8.41 3.21 -9.29
C MET A 207 -7.05 3.80 -8.87
N ILE A 208 -7.06 4.78 -7.96
CA ILE A 208 -5.86 5.37 -7.34
C ILE A 208 -5.33 4.48 -6.20
N GLN A 209 -6.09 3.49 -5.71
CA GLN A 209 -5.58 2.59 -4.68
C GLN A 209 -4.58 1.59 -5.26
N ARG A 210 -3.32 1.85 -4.91
CA ARG A 210 -2.14 0.98 -5.02
C ARG A 210 -2.47 -0.50 -5.16
N ASN A 211 -1.83 -1.11 -6.15
CA ASN A 211 -1.53 -2.53 -6.11
C ASN A 211 -0.49 -2.80 -4.99
N PRO A 212 -0.83 -3.57 -3.94
CA PRO A 212 0.11 -4.03 -2.91
C PRO A 212 1.12 -5.08 -3.42
N LEU A 213 1.10 -5.49 -4.70
CA LEU A 213 1.96 -6.56 -5.20
C LEU A 213 3.41 -6.14 -5.50
N ALA A 214 3.85 -4.99 -5.00
CA ALA A 214 5.27 -4.81 -4.69
C ALA A 214 5.67 -5.50 -3.37
N ASP A 215 4.68 -5.85 -2.54
CA ASP A 215 4.81 -6.49 -1.23
C ASP A 215 4.04 -7.82 -1.22
N GLN A 216 4.59 -8.87 -1.86
CA GLN A 216 4.42 -10.24 -1.35
C GLN A 216 5.65 -11.10 -1.66
N PRO A 217 6.31 -11.68 -0.63
CA PRO A 217 7.22 -12.80 -0.83
C PRO A 217 6.43 -14.10 -1.10
N ALA A 218 7.10 -15.02 -1.80
CA ALA A 218 6.62 -16.36 -2.14
C ALA A 218 6.12 -17.17 -0.92
N SER A 219 5.15 -18.04 -1.20
CA SER A 219 4.27 -18.72 -0.25
C SER A 219 4.90 -19.86 0.58
N ARG A 220 4.37 -19.95 1.82
CA ARG A 220 3.93 -21.13 2.62
C ARG A 220 4.89 -22.27 2.94
N ALA A 221 4.99 -22.57 4.25
CA ALA A 221 4.68 -23.90 4.78
C ALA A 221 4.29 -23.79 6.27
N SER A 222 3.08 -24.26 6.59
CA SER A 222 2.68 -24.61 7.95
C SER A 222 3.30 -25.96 8.30
N ALA A 223 4.14 -25.99 9.32
CA ALA A 223 4.48 -27.20 10.04
C ALA A 223 4.55 -26.85 11.52
N SER A 224 3.60 -27.40 12.28
CA SER A 224 3.69 -27.55 13.72
C SER A 224 4.88 -28.46 14.03
N ALA A 225 5.89 -27.94 14.73
CA ALA A 225 6.95 -28.73 15.33
C ALA A 225 7.45 -28.02 16.58
N THR A 226 7.05 -28.55 17.73
CA THR A 226 7.56 -28.20 19.06
C THR A 226 8.95 -28.81 19.24
N ILE A 227 10.06 -28.05 19.18
CA ILE A 227 11.37 -28.47 19.76
C ILE A 227 12.23 -27.22 20.11
N PRO A 228 13.29 -27.32 20.95
CA PRO A 228 13.36 -26.89 22.33
C PRO A 228 14.17 -25.58 22.53
N SER A 229 13.92 -24.90 23.65
CA SER A 229 14.67 -23.73 24.12
C SER A 229 16.09 -24.12 24.56
N ASN A 230 17.04 -24.15 23.63
CA ASN A 230 18.45 -23.94 23.95
C ASN A 230 18.73 -22.46 23.78
N SER A 231 18.93 -21.75 24.90
CA SER A 231 19.18 -20.30 24.93
C SER A 231 20.51 -19.98 24.28
N VAL A 232 20.51 -19.79 22.97
CA VAL A 232 21.64 -19.23 22.23
C VAL A 232 21.91 -17.84 22.79
N ASN A 233 23.10 -17.62 23.33
CA ASN A 233 23.47 -16.32 23.90
C ASN A 233 23.55 -15.29 22.76
N LYS A 234 22.79 -14.20 22.87
CA LYS A 234 22.72 -13.11 21.87
C LYS A 234 24.08 -12.46 21.57
N ALA A 235 25.08 -12.64 22.45
CA ALA A 235 26.46 -12.21 22.24
C ALA A 235 27.23 -13.06 21.20
N ASP A 236 26.80 -14.29 20.94
CA ASP A 236 27.49 -15.20 20.02
C ASP A 236 26.95 -15.10 18.57
N ILE A 237 25.83 -14.41 18.38
CA ILE A 237 25.17 -14.23 17.08
C ILE A 237 25.71 -12.98 16.39
N ALA A 238 26.52 -13.19 15.35
CA ALA A 238 27.09 -12.13 14.54
C ALA A 238 26.01 -11.40 13.70
N ILE A 239 25.83 -10.10 13.99
CA ILE A 239 24.84 -9.23 13.37
C ILE A 239 25.49 -8.23 12.41
N GLU A 240 24.89 -8.09 11.22
CA GLU A 240 25.16 -7.01 10.28
C GLU A 240 24.03 -5.98 10.29
N VAL A 241 24.38 -4.69 10.26
CA VAL A 241 23.40 -3.61 10.05
C VAL A 241 23.69 -2.91 8.72
N ALA A 242 22.72 -2.95 7.80
CA ALA A 242 22.84 -2.39 6.46
C ALA A 242 22.01 -1.11 6.31
N ASN A 243 22.63 -0.03 5.82
CA ASN A 243 21.93 1.22 5.56
C ASN A 243 21.15 1.16 4.23
N GLY A 244 19.83 1.06 4.31
CA GLY A 244 18.94 1.00 3.16
C GLY A 244 18.10 2.26 2.92
N ASN A 245 18.27 3.32 3.73
CA ASN A 245 17.43 4.52 3.66
C ASN A 245 18.17 5.79 3.26
N GLY A 246 19.50 5.72 3.11
CA GLY A 246 20.35 6.82 2.66
C GLY A 246 20.60 7.90 3.71
N VAL A 247 20.05 7.77 4.92
CA VAL A 247 20.31 8.72 6.00
C VAL A 247 21.71 8.49 6.55
N ARG A 248 22.51 9.56 6.56
CA ARG A 248 23.88 9.54 7.08
C ARG A 248 23.87 9.04 8.54
N HIS A 249 24.75 8.09 8.82
CA HIS A 249 24.95 7.46 10.14
C HIS A 249 23.80 6.59 10.66
N MET A 250 22.74 6.34 9.88
CA MET A 250 21.60 5.59 10.39
C MET A 250 21.95 4.15 10.79
N ALA A 251 22.64 3.40 9.93
CA ALA A 251 23.10 2.05 10.27
C ALA A 251 24.05 2.02 11.47
N ARG A 252 24.87 3.06 11.65
CA ARG A 252 25.74 3.19 12.81
C ARG A 252 24.93 3.38 14.09
N ASN A 253 23.99 4.31 14.09
CA ASN A 253 23.14 4.60 15.25
C ASN A 253 22.31 3.36 15.65
N VAL A 254 21.72 2.67 14.67
CA VAL A 254 21.00 1.40 14.93
C VAL A 254 21.95 0.32 15.46
N GLY A 255 23.16 0.21 14.90
CA GLY A 255 24.17 -0.72 15.38
C GLY A 255 24.62 -0.45 16.83
N GLU A 256 24.82 0.81 17.20
CA GLU A 256 25.17 1.22 18.56
C GLU A 256 24.03 0.95 19.55
N TYR A 257 22.80 1.25 19.14
CA TYR A 257 21.60 0.91 19.90
C TYR A 257 21.53 -0.60 20.20
N LEU A 258 21.74 -1.45 19.19
CA LEU A 258 21.73 -2.92 19.38
C LEU A 258 22.88 -3.40 20.26
N LYS A 259 24.09 -2.82 20.13
CA LYS A 259 25.22 -3.15 21.02
C LYS A 259 24.90 -2.85 22.48
N LYS A 260 24.24 -1.72 22.77
CA LYS A 260 23.79 -1.37 24.13
C LYS A 260 22.78 -2.38 24.70
N GLN A 261 21.95 -2.97 23.84
CA GLN A 261 21.01 -4.04 24.22
C GLN A 261 21.69 -5.43 24.36
N GLY A 262 23.02 -5.50 24.22
CA GLY A 262 23.83 -6.71 24.40
C GLY A 262 23.95 -7.59 23.15
N TYR A 263 23.66 -7.05 21.96
CA TYR A 263 23.80 -7.79 20.70
C TYR A 263 25.18 -7.60 20.07
N ASN A 264 25.69 -8.66 19.45
CA ASN A 264 27.00 -8.64 18.78
C ASN A 264 26.92 -8.11 17.33
N VAL A 265 26.90 -6.78 17.19
CA VAL A 265 26.99 -6.11 15.87
C VAL A 265 28.43 -6.07 15.40
N VAL A 266 28.77 -6.98 14.48
CA VAL A 266 30.14 -7.18 13.97
C VAL A 266 30.45 -6.31 12.76
N ARG A 267 29.45 -5.82 12.03
CA ARG A 267 29.69 -5.02 10.81
C ARG A 267 28.54 -4.07 10.46
N LEU A 268 28.92 -2.96 9.81
CA LEU A 268 28.02 -1.97 9.24
C LEU A 268 28.26 -1.90 7.73
N THR A 269 27.20 -2.00 6.94
CA THR A 269 27.28 -2.00 5.47
C THR A 269 26.29 -1.01 4.87
N ASN A 270 26.44 -0.73 3.58
CA ASN A 270 25.36 -0.14 2.79
C ASN A 270 24.56 -1.27 2.15
N ALA A 271 23.25 -1.08 2.02
CA ALA A 271 22.47 -1.94 1.16
C ALA A 271 22.81 -1.65 -0.31
N ASP A 272 22.37 -2.54 -1.20
CA ASP A 272 22.44 -2.38 -2.65
C ASP A 272 21.66 -1.15 -3.17
N SER A 273 20.68 -0.68 -2.39
CA SER A 273 19.97 0.58 -2.65
C SER A 273 19.66 1.34 -1.36
N TYR A 274 19.42 2.65 -1.47
CA TYR A 274 19.03 3.53 -0.36
C TYR A 274 17.53 3.86 -0.34
N ASN A 275 16.73 3.13 -1.12
CA ASN A 275 15.31 3.43 -1.32
C ASN A 275 14.37 2.43 -0.63
N TYR A 276 14.88 1.63 0.30
CA TYR A 276 14.05 0.70 1.06
C TYR A 276 13.01 1.46 1.88
N SER A 277 11.74 1.29 1.52
CA SER A 277 10.60 1.92 2.19
C SER A 277 10.44 1.39 3.61
N LYS A 278 10.65 0.08 3.81
CA LYS A 278 10.59 -0.61 5.10
C LYS A 278 11.92 -1.28 5.45
N GLY A 279 12.24 -1.30 6.73
CA GLY A 279 13.32 -2.10 7.28
C GLY A 279 12.96 -3.58 7.28
N ASN A 280 13.96 -4.44 7.40
CA ASN A 280 13.72 -5.86 7.63
C ASN A 280 14.81 -6.48 8.51
N VAL A 281 14.47 -7.60 9.14
CA VAL A 281 15.43 -8.44 9.85
C VAL A 281 15.47 -9.79 9.16
N SER A 282 16.60 -10.05 8.52
CA SER A 282 16.86 -11.30 7.82
C SER A 282 17.73 -12.23 8.66
N TYR A 283 17.44 -13.53 8.70
CA TYR A 283 18.13 -14.46 9.62
C TYR A 283 18.42 -15.83 9.04
N ARG A 284 19.51 -16.45 9.50
CA ARG A 284 19.77 -17.90 9.34
C ARG A 284 19.06 -18.68 10.44
N PRO A 285 18.76 -19.98 10.26
CA PRO A 285 17.97 -20.77 11.23
C PRO A 285 18.48 -20.68 12.68
N ASP A 286 19.80 -20.66 12.87
CA ASP A 286 20.48 -20.53 14.16
C ASP A 286 20.42 -19.12 14.78
N GLY A 287 20.14 -18.09 13.98
CA GLY A 287 19.91 -16.71 14.44
C GLY A 287 18.45 -16.30 14.55
N ARG A 288 17.49 -17.23 14.37
CA ARG A 288 16.05 -16.91 14.30
C ARG A 288 15.52 -16.24 15.57
N GLN A 289 15.86 -16.76 16.74
CA GLN A 289 15.39 -16.22 18.00
C GLN A 289 15.92 -14.80 18.23
N THR A 290 17.22 -14.61 18.07
CA THR A 290 17.86 -13.28 18.14
C THR A 290 17.23 -12.29 17.14
N ALA A 291 16.86 -12.75 15.94
CA ALA A 291 16.17 -11.92 14.96
C ALA A 291 14.76 -11.51 15.38
N GLN A 292 14.01 -12.39 16.05
CA GLN A 292 12.68 -12.07 16.60
C GLN A 292 12.79 -11.03 17.72
N GLU A 293 13.77 -11.18 18.62
CA GLU A 293 14.02 -10.21 19.68
C GLU A 293 14.42 -8.85 19.11
N ILE A 294 15.31 -8.82 18.11
CA ILE A 294 15.70 -7.58 17.41
C ILE A 294 14.50 -6.91 16.73
N ALA A 295 13.65 -7.69 16.06
CA ALA A 295 12.44 -7.18 15.41
C ALA A 295 11.43 -6.60 16.42
N ALA A 296 11.40 -7.10 17.66
CA ALA A 296 10.53 -6.61 18.71
C ALA A 296 11.01 -5.28 19.34
N ILE A 297 12.32 -5.03 19.37
CA ILE A 297 12.89 -3.81 19.98
C ILE A 297 13.11 -2.66 18.99
N ILE A 298 13.22 -2.95 17.68
CA ILE A 298 13.37 -1.90 16.67
C ILE A 298 12.00 -1.27 16.42
N PRO A 299 11.84 0.06 16.60
CA PRO A 299 10.57 0.73 16.37
C PRO A 299 10.20 0.74 14.88
N GLY A 300 8.96 0.35 14.55
CA GLY A 300 8.45 0.29 13.18
C GLY A 300 7.94 -1.11 12.80
N GLU A 301 7.38 -1.23 11.60
CA GLU A 301 6.97 -2.53 11.07
C GLU A 301 8.18 -3.23 10.45
N VAL A 302 8.82 -4.10 11.21
CA VAL A 302 10.00 -4.84 10.76
C VAL A 302 9.59 -6.19 10.19
N ASP A 303 9.73 -6.32 8.87
CA ASP A 303 9.51 -7.61 8.21
C ASP A 303 10.62 -8.60 8.57
N MET A 304 10.24 -9.85 8.86
CA MET A 304 11.20 -10.93 9.07
C MET A 304 11.33 -11.80 7.82
N LYS A 305 12.57 -12.05 7.37
CA LYS A 305 12.86 -12.87 6.18
C LYS A 305 13.98 -13.87 6.46
N LYS A 306 14.01 -15.01 5.76
CA LYS A 306 15.17 -15.90 5.82
C LYS A 306 16.33 -15.27 5.04
N LEU A 307 17.55 -15.37 5.57
CA LEU A 307 18.76 -14.90 4.91
C LEU A 307 19.12 -15.86 3.78
N ASN A 308 19.20 -15.37 2.54
CA ASN A 308 19.61 -16.18 1.38
C ASN A 308 21.13 -16.37 1.33
N ASP A 309 21.58 -17.43 0.63
CA ASP A 309 22.99 -17.87 0.60
C ASP A 309 23.99 -16.90 -0.08
N GLY A 310 23.50 -15.83 -0.72
CA GLY A 310 24.33 -14.75 -1.27
C GLY A 310 24.97 -13.84 -0.21
N ASN A 311 24.59 -13.98 1.07
CA ASN A 311 25.14 -13.20 2.18
C ASN A 311 26.27 -13.96 2.88
N ARG A 312 27.23 -13.23 3.47
CA ARG A 312 28.43 -13.83 4.08
C ARG A 312 28.06 -14.90 5.11
N LYS A 313 28.79 -16.02 5.10
CA LYS A 313 28.48 -17.22 5.89
C LYS A 313 28.57 -16.98 7.40
N ASP A 314 29.41 -16.04 7.83
CA ASP A 314 29.60 -15.63 9.22
C ASP A 314 28.48 -14.73 9.76
N VAL A 315 27.64 -14.13 8.90
CA VAL A 315 26.47 -13.36 9.33
C VAL A 315 25.31 -14.30 9.64
N ARG A 316 24.77 -14.20 10.85
CA ARG A 316 23.59 -14.98 11.27
C ARG A 316 22.30 -14.16 11.25
N VAL A 317 22.40 -12.87 11.52
CA VAL A 317 21.29 -11.93 11.43
C VAL A 317 21.73 -10.66 10.70
N ARG A 318 20.88 -10.16 9.80
CA ARG A 318 21.08 -8.92 9.07
C ARG A 318 19.90 -7.99 9.29
N VAL A 319 20.16 -6.78 9.77
CA VAL A 319 19.17 -5.73 9.97
C VAL A 319 19.31 -4.73 8.83
N LEU A 320 18.30 -4.66 7.96
CA LEU A 320 18.20 -3.64 6.92
C LEU A 320 17.43 -2.43 7.47
N VAL A 321 18.07 -1.27 7.41
CA VAL A 321 17.49 -0.02 7.90
C VAL A 321 16.71 0.67 6.76
N GLY A 322 15.38 0.71 6.87
CA GLY A 322 14.49 1.35 5.90
C GLY A 322 14.10 2.80 6.26
N LYS A 323 13.32 3.42 5.37
CA LYS A 323 12.84 4.80 5.52
C LYS A 323 11.78 4.95 6.61
N ASP A 324 11.03 3.89 6.88
CA ASP A 324 10.16 3.71 8.05
C ASP A 324 10.85 3.97 9.39
N LEU A 325 12.18 3.75 9.48
CA LEU A 325 12.96 4.00 10.70
C LEU A 325 13.36 5.48 10.87
N ILE A 326 13.22 6.32 9.85
CA ILE A 326 13.64 7.74 9.88
C ILE A 326 12.93 8.56 10.97
N PRO A 327 11.59 8.44 11.17
CA PRO A 327 10.90 9.12 12.26
C PRO A 327 11.45 8.76 13.64
N TYR A 328 11.96 7.54 13.80
CA TYR A 328 12.52 7.02 15.04
C TYR A 328 14.02 7.27 15.19
N LYS A 329 14.63 8.09 14.31
CA LYS A 329 16.06 8.42 14.38
C LYS A 329 16.51 8.86 15.77
N LYS A 330 15.65 9.62 16.48
CA LYS A 330 15.93 10.10 17.84
C LYS A 330 16.17 8.95 18.83
N VAL A 331 15.35 7.89 18.78
CA VAL A 331 15.48 6.69 19.61
C VAL A 331 16.85 6.03 19.47
N PHE A 332 17.41 6.04 18.25
CA PHE A 332 18.74 5.46 17.98
C PHE A 332 19.91 6.41 18.28
N THR A 333 19.62 7.67 18.63
CA THR A 333 20.63 8.72 18.90
C THR A 333 20.54 9.31 20.29
N GLU A 334 19.54 8.93 21.09
CA GLU A 334 19.08 9.59 22.32
C GLU A 334 20.07 9.53 23.50
N ASP A 335 21.35 9.31 23.22
CA ASP A 335 22.39 9.18 24.22
C ASP A 335 23.76 9.61 23.70
N ARG A 336 23.81 10.57 22.74
CA ARG A 336 25.05 11.32 22.46
C ARG A 336 25.26 12.43 23.48
N GLY A 337 25.09 12.09 24.75
CA GLY A 337 25.57 12.89 25.88
C GLY A 337 27.06 12.65 26.06
#